data_AF-A0A060Z709-F1
#
_entry.id   AF-A0A060Z709-F1
#
_cell.length_a   1.000
_cell.length_b   1.000
_cell.length_c   1.000
_cell.angle_alpha   90.00
_cell.angle_beta   90.00
_cell.angle_gamma   90.00
#
_symmetry.space_group_name_H-M   'P 1'
#
loop_
_entity.id
_entity.type
_entity.pdbx_description
1 polymer ?
#
loop_
_entity_poly.entity_id
_entity_poly.type
_entity_poly.pdbx_seq_one_letter_code
_entity_poly.pdbx_strand_id
1 'polypeptide(L)'
;YLNPGHFFQFLPICRNSGISSVVTQSLTLKDSAKINNRVVEVETSRIQPLRMEYPEDKAPTQTKEAVLSTLRDLSGLSSTDQGQRRPGLFQKLVSKLRALKNETLSPAVEEMMVEGGMLTWQALAQCGTPECTSAILQVIRTMDSNAVEGDAFVYALSLQSSPDSHRVRDMLSVAQHRQSKAIMYALANTVKKFHPGHPTAEVKDVKEFMDTMLGDCSGNEDMTFLTLRVVGVMGKAMKSTGDVGLGLKKSLMNCVQKGASLSVQKAAIQAFRLMDIDQEVRESLLEVYQDAENPVQKRVAAYLMLMKSPDDALLSKVITTLNDKQNPQVRSFVASHLDNIRHSDDPKTQQIRQYIEEALQNHQHPANPFTTMSRNYKMDTAMGSMKGNMIFDSTDSLPKEVLLETTLKAFGYNSDMLEVGIEGNGFEARLEALFGEQGFFPDSVSKAMYWAGHKMPDSVKQVLENWIPPLEE
;
A
#
# COMPACT_ATOMS: atom_id res chain seq x y z
N TYR A 1 11.86 1.33 50.42
CA TYR A 1 12.53 0.69 49.28
C TYR A 1 11.49 0.41 48.21
N LEU A 2 11.41 1.27 47.20
CA LEU A 2 10.67 0.99 45.96
C LEU A 2 11.73 0.74 44.91
N ASN A 3 11.78 -0.47 44.35
CA ASN A 3 12.74 -0.84 43.31
C ASN A 3 11.96 -1.25 42.04
N PRO A 4 11.46 -0.30 41.25
CA PRO A 4 10.90 -0.60 39.94
C PRO A 4 12.06 -0.83 38.96
N GLY A 5 12.41 -2.10 38.74
CA GLY A 5 13.28 -2.48 37.63
C GLY A 5 12.45 -2.60 36.36
N HIS A 6 12.75 -1.79 35.35
CA HIS A 6 12.19 -1.97 34.00
C HIS A 6 13.20 -2.73 33.14
N PHE A 7 12.77 -3.86 32.57
CA PHE A 7 13.60 -4.70 31.71
C PHE A 7 13.15 -4.53 30.26
N PHE A 8 14.05 -4.04 29.39
CA PHE A 8 13.81 -3.93 27.96
C PHE A 8 14.75 -4.89 27.23
N GLN A 9 14.19 -5.89 26.54
CA GLN A 9 14.95 -6.87 25.78
C GLN A 9 14.62 -6.74 24.29
N PHE A 10 15.65 -6.44 23.50
CA PHE A 10 15.56 -6.47 22.04
C PHE A 10 16.17 -7.77 21.54
N LEU A 11 15.35 -8.63 20.94
CA LEU A 11 15.75 -9.90 20.35
C LEU A 11 15.73 -9.77 18.82
N PRO A 12 16.88 -9.55 18.15
CA PRO A 12 16.97 -9.76 16.71
C PRO A 12 16.78 -11.26 16.38
N ILE A 13 16.51 -11.55 15.10
CA ILE A 13 16.02 -12.84 14.54
C ILE A 13 16.79 -14.11 14.97
N CYS A 14 17.97 -13.98 15.57
CA CYS A 14 18.73 -15.08 16.17
C CYS A 14 18.49 -15.15 17.69
N ARG A 15 17.79 -16.20 18.15
CA ARG A 15 17.42 -16.46 19.57
C ARG A 15 18.57 -16.45 20.59
N ASN A 16 19.83 -16.43 20.14
CA ASN A 16 21.01 -16.56 21.01
C ASN A 16 21.81 -15.26 21.19
N SER A 17 21.41 -14.14 20.57
CA SER A 17 22.09 -12.85 20.70
C SER A 17 21.09 -11.72 20.84
N GLY A 18 21.09 -11.01 21.97
CA GLY A 18 20.21 -9.86 22.23
C GLY A 18 20.93 -8.74 22.97
N ILE A 19 20.40 -7.53 22.87
CA ILE A 19 20.88 -6.37 23.62
C ILE A 19 19.88 -6.10 24.74
N SER A 20 20.36 -6.05 25.98
CA SER A 20 19.56 -5.71 27.16
C SER A 20 20.01 -4.39 27.76
N SER A 21 19.06 -3.52 28.06
CA SER A 21 19.29 -2.34 28.90
C SER A 21 18.56 -2.53 30.23
N VAL A 22 19.27 -2.30 31.34
CA VAL A 22 18.72 -2.40 32.69
C VAL A 22 18.87 -1.04 33.36
N VAL A 23 17.74 -0.40 33.65
CA VAL A 23 17.70 0.85 34.42
C VAL A 23 17.24 0.52 35.83
N THR A 24 18.06 0.87 36.82
CA THR A 24 17.74 0.74 38.24
C THR A 24 17.72 2.13 38.89
N GLN A 25 16.63 2.44 39.59
CA GLN A 25 16.51 3.67 40.38
C GLN A 25 16.29 3.30 41.85
N SER A 26 17.09 3.88 42.74
CA SER A 26 16.95 3.71 44.18
C SER A 26 16.69 5.07 44.82
N LEU A 27 15.48 5.25 45.33
CA LEU A 27 15.10 6.42 46.13
C LEU A 27 14.97 5.99 47.60
N THR A 28 15.78 6.59 48.47
CA THR A 28 15.76 6.32 49.91
C THR A 28 15.53 7.63 50.67
N LEU A 29 14.43 7.71 51.42
CA LEU A 29 14.17 8.82 52.34
C LEU A 29 15.22 8.78 53.46
N LYS A 30 16.00 9.86 53.60
CA LYS A 30 17.06 9.97 54.61
C LYS A 30 16.57 10.62 55.90
N ASP A 31 15.72 11.63 55.79
CA ASP A 31 15.16 12.37 56.92
C ASP A 31 13.91 13.13 56.44
N SER A 32 13.06 13.58 57.36
CA SER A 32 11.90 14.41 57.07
C SER A 32 11.77 15.53 58.09
N ALA A 33 11.83 16.78 57.64
CA ALA A 33 11.61 17.95 58.49
C ALA A 33 10.16 18.44 58.39
N LYS A 34 9.59 18.91 59.51
CA LYS A 34 8.30 19.60 59.50
C LYS A 34 8.48 21.00 58.90
N ILE A 35 7.80 21.26 57.80
CA ILE A 35 7.70 22.59 57.20
C ILE A 35 6.41 23.28 57.64
N ASN A 36 6.42 24.61 57.74
CA ASN A 36 5.22 25.40 58.03
C ASN A 36 4.17 25.24 56.92
N ASN A 37 2.88 25.36 57.26
CA ASN A 37 1.72 25.31 56.35
C ASN A 37 1.69 26.50 55.37
N ARG A 38 2.70 26.65 54.51
CA ARG A 38 2.60 27.50 53.33
C ARG A 38 1.90 26.70 52.24
N VAL A 39 0.70 27.15 51.88
CA VAL A 39 0.03 26.68 50.66
C VAL A 39 0.89 27.14 49.50
N VAL A 40 1.54 26.19 48.82
CA VAL A 40 2.25 26.47 47.57
C VAL A 40 1.18 26.63 46.51
N GLU A 41 0.99 27.85 46.01
CA GLU A 41 0.19 28.08 44.81
C GLU A 41 0.88 27.36 43.65
N VAL A 42 0.31 26.23 43.23
CA VAL A 42 0.77 25.50 42.06
C VAL A 42 0.23 26.23 40.83
N GLU A 43 1.13 26.70 39.97
CA GLU A 43 0.79 27.31 38.68
C GLU A 43 0.14 26.22 37.79
N THR A 44 -1.19 26.12 37.85
CA THR A 44 -1.96 25.05 37.20
C THR A 44 -1.85 25.04 35.68
N SER A 45 -1.43 26.16 35.09
CA SER A 45 -1.16 26.28 33.64
C SER A 45 0.06 25.50 33.15
N ARG A 46 0.93 25.03 34.06
CA ARG A 46 2.17 24.31 33.72
C ARG A 46 2.19 22.85 34.17
N ILE A 47 1.03 22.29 34.53
CA ILE A 47 0.94 20.88 34.90
C ILE A 47 1.09 20.02 33.64
N GLN A 48 2.25 19.40 33.48
CA GLN A 48 2.49 18.38 32.48
C GLN A 48 2.40 16.97 33.10
N PRO A 49 1.91 15.97 32.36
CA PRO A 49 1.89 14.59 32.82
C PRO A 49 3.32 14.02 32.92
N LEU A 50 3.58 13.14 33.89
CA LEU A 50 4.86 12.42 34.04
C LEU A 50 5.08 11.33 32.96
N ARG A 51 4.58 11.54 31.75
CA ARG A 51 4.86 10.66 30.61
C ARG A 51 6.22 11.06 30.05
N MET A 52 6.96 10.08 29.54
CA MET A 52 8.20 10.35 28.83
C MET A 52 7.85 11.09 27.54
N GLU A 53 8.09 12.39 27.53
CA GLU A 53 7.96 13.23 26.33
C GLU A 53 9.31 13.21 25.59
N TYR A 54 9.26 13.18 24.26
CA TYR A 54 10.48 13.39 23.48
C TYR A 54 10.91 14.84 23.71
N PRO A 55 12.14 15.11 24.17
CA PRO A 55 12.57 16.47 24.44
C PRO A 55 12.48 17.31 23.17
N GLU A 56 11.77 18.44 23.24
CA GLU A 56 11.80 19.51 22.22
C GLU A 56 13.14 20.26 22.19
N ASP A 57 14.22 19.72 22.80
CA ASP A 57 15.51 20.36 23.04
C ASP A 57 16.27 20.69 21.74
N LYS A 58 15.72 21.64 20.97
CA LYS A 58 16.45 22.44 20.00
C LYS A 58 17.25 23.44 20.82
N ALA A 59 18.52 23.08 21.05
CA ALA A 59 19.53 23.91 21.69
C ALA A 59 19.49 25.38 21.20
N PRO A 60 19.96 26.37 22.01
CA PRO A 60 19.81 27.79 21.72
C PRO A 60 20.31 28.16 20.31
N THR A 61 19.40 28.76 19.51
CA THR A 61 19.57 29.37 18.18
C THR A 61 20.84 28.97 17.44
N GLN A 62 20.81 27.82 16.78
CA GLN A 62 21.72 27.62 15.66
C GLN A 62 21.27 28.51 14.50
N THR A 63 22.22 29.25 13.93
CA THR A 63 21.95 30.14 12.80
C THR A 63 22.20 29.44 11.47
N LYS A 64 21.60 29.96 10.41
CA LYS A 64 21.82 29.54 9.03
C LYS A 64 23.31 29.52 8.66
N GLU A 65 24.06 30.53 9.08
CA GLU A 65 25.50 30.69 8.78
C GLU A 65 26.34 29.60 9.45
N ALA A 66 25.92 29.14 10.64
CA ALA A 66 26.58 28.04 11.32
C ALA A 66 26.48 26.72 10.54
N VAL A 67 25.38 26.50 9.80
CA VAL A 67 25.21 25.32 8.94
C VAL A 67 26.04 25.47 7.67
N LEU A 68 25.92 26.61 6.99
CA LEU A 68 26.64 26.89 5.74
C LEU A 68 28.15 26.85 5.91
N SER A 69 28.69 27.41 6.99
CA SER A 69 30.12 27.30 7.31
C SER A 69 30.59 25.86 7.42
N THR A 70 29.81 24.98 8.05
CA THR A 70 30.17 23.56 8.19
C THR A 70 30.07 22.81 6.85
N LEU A 71 29.13 23.20 5.98
CA LEU A 71 29.05 22.67 4.61
C LEU A 71 30.27 23.09 3.78
N ARG A 72 30.67 24.36 3.84
CA ARG A 72 31.86 24.88 3.13
C ARG A 72 33.15 24.23 3.60
N ASP A 73 33.28 24.00 4.92
CA ASP A 73 34.40 23.25 5.47
C ASP A 73 34.45 21.83 4.87
N LEU A 74 33.30 21.14 4.77
CA LEU A 74 33.20 19.80 4.22
C LEU A 74 33.50 19.71 2.72
N SER A 75 33.02 20.68 1.93
CA SER A 75 33.29 20.73 0.49
C SER A 75 34.77 21.00 0.21
N GLY A 76 35.39 21.90 0.99
CA GLY A 76 36.80 22.25 0.93
C GLY A 76 37.76 21.13 1.32
N LEU A 77 37.33 20.12 2.10
CA LEU A 77 38.22 19.00 2.47
C LEU A 77 38.68 18.15 1.28
N SER A 78 37.92 18.14 0.18
CA SER A 78 38.25 17.37 -1.02
C SER A 78 39.61 17.74 -1.64
N SER A 79 40.08 18.96 -1.41
CA SER A 79 41.37 19.47 -1.89
C SER A 79 42.49 19.42 -0.85
N THR A 80 42.31 18.67 0.24
CA THR A 80 43.27 18.59 1.36
C THR A 80 43.60 17.14 1.75
N ASP A 81 44.76 16.92 2.38
CA ASP A 81 45.12 15.63 2.98
C ASP A 81 44.36 15.32 4.30
N GLN A 82 43.38 16.14 4.69
CA GLN A 82 42.65 16.02 5.96
C GLN A 82 41.36 15.20 5.85
N GLY A 83 41.26 14.28 4.89
CA GLY A 83 40.05 13.48 4.63
C GLY A 83 39.46 12.76 5.86
N GLN A 84 40.30 12.38 6.83
CA GLN A 84 39.91 11.81 8.12
C GLN A 84 38.94 12.66 8.95
N ARG A 85 38.88 13.99 8.74
CA ARG A 85 37.96 14.89 9.45
C ARG A 85 36.53 14.87 8.89
N ARG A 86 36.34 14.33 7.68
CA ARG A 86 35.06 14.36 6.96
C ARG A 86 33.91 13.71 7.75
N PRO A 87 34.04 12.51 8.36
CA PRO A 87 32.93 11.91 9.10
C PRO A 87 32.45 12.76 10.29
N GLY A 88 33.38 13.30 11.09
CA GLY A 88 33.05 14.14 12.24
C GLY A 88 32.39 15.46 11.86
N LEU A 89 32.89 16.11 10.78
CA LEU A 89 32.27 17.33 10.27
C LEU A 89 30.90 17.07 9.64
N PHE A 90 30.71 15.92 8.98
CA PHE A 90 29.43 15.52 8.42
C PHE A 90 28.40 15.24 9.53
N GLN A 91 28.79 14.51 10.58
CA GLN A 91 27.94 14.33 11.76
C GLN A 91 27.57 15.67 12.41
N LYS A 92 28.53 16.61 12.48
CA LYS A 92 28.29 17.97 12.99
C LYS A 92 27.28 18.72 12.12
N LEU A 93 27.37 18.62 10.80
CA LEU A 93 26.40 19.21 9.86
C LEU A 93 25.00 18.64 10.10
N VAL A 94 24.86 17.31 10.15
CA VAL A 94 23.57 16.64 10.39
C VAL A 94 22.98 17.04 11.76
N SER A 95 23.81 17.06 12.80
CA SER A 95 23.37 17.45 14.15
C SER A 95 22.92 18.91 14.20
N LYS A 96 23.52 19.76 13.37
CA LYS A 96 23.08 21.14 13.25
C LYS A 96 21.72 21.26 12.56
N LEU A 97 21.54 20.58 11.43
CA LEU A 97 20.26 20.56 10.72
C LEU A 97 19.10 20.09 11.62
N ARG A 98 19.32 19.07 12.45
CA ARG A 98 18.33 18.55 13.40
C ARG A 98 17.85 19.58 14.43
N ALA A 99 18.68 20.57 14.77
CA ALA A 99 18.36 21.59 15.75
C ALA A 99 17.61 22.79 15.16
N LEU A 100 17.50 22.90 13.82
CA LEU A 100 16.83 24.04 13.18
C LEU A 100 15.31 23.90 13.18
N LYS A 101 14.63 25.05 13.21
CA LYS A 101 13.20 25.17 12.91
C LYS A 101 13.01 25.44 11.42
N ASN A 102 11.82 25.16 10.89
CA ASN A 102 11.54 25.28 9.46
C ASN A 102 11.84 26.68 8.90
N GLU A 103 11.52 27.74 9.67
CA GLU A 103 11.78 29.15 9.32
C GLU A 103 13.27 29.45 9.03
N THR A 104 14.19 28.76 9.71
CA THR A 104 15.64 28.92 9.52
C THR A 104 16.20 27.86 8.58
N LEU A 105 15.64 26.65 8.61
CA LEU A 105 16.10 25.51 7.83
C LEU A 105 15.82 25.69 6.34
N SER A 106 14.61 26.07 5.94
CA SER A 106 14.26 26.22 4.51
C SER A 106 15.20 27.19 3.78
N PRO A 107 15.42 28.44 4.28
CA PRO A 107 16.37 29.35 3.64
C PRO A 107 17.83 28.89 3.71
N ALA A 108 18.20 28.07 4.70
CA ALA A 108 19.54 27.49 4.78
C ALA A 108 19.72 26.40 3.72
N VAL A 109 18.74 25.52 3.56
CA VAL A 109 18.76 24.43 2.58
C VAL A 109 18.82 24.97 1.15
N GLU A 110 18.10 26.03 0.83
CA GLU A 110 18.16 26.67 -0.49
C GLU A 110 19.60 27.10 -0.84
N GLU A 111 20.29 27.80 0.05
CA GLU A 111 21.70 28.19 -0.17
C GLU A 111 22.65 26.98 -0.16
N MET A 112 22.43 26.01 0.72
CA MET A 112 23.21 24.78 0.76
C MET A 112 23.09 23.97 -0.55
N MET A 113 21.93 23.99 -1.19
CA MET A 113 21.72 23.31 -2.47
C MET A 113 22.54 23.97 -3.60
N VAL A 114 22.69 25.29 -3.56
CA VAL A 114 23.53 26.05 -4.51
C VAL A 114 25.02 25.79 -4.28
N GLU A 115 25.47 25.78 -3.02
CA GLU A 115 26.90 25.63 -2.69
C GLU A 115 27.42 24.19 -2.75
N GLY A 116 26.56 23.20 -2.52
CA GLY A 116 26.98 21.82 -2.31
C GLY A 116 25.85 20.80 -2.38
N GLY A 117 25.04 20.85 -3.43
CA GLY A 117 23.81 20.05 -3.56
C GLY A 117 23.93 18.56 -3.20
N MET A 118 24.98 17.87 -3.62
CA MET A 118 25.17 16.44 -3.29
C MET A 118 25.38 16.20 -1.79
N LEU A 119 26.18 17.04 -1.12
CA LEU A 119 26.41 16.96 0.32
C LEU A 119 25.15 17.33 1.10
N THR A 120 24.41 18.32 0.61
CA THR A 120 23.12 18.75 1.18
C THR A 120 22.10 17.62 1.14
N TRP A 121 21.97 16.92 0.01
CA TRP A 121 21.11 15.74 -0.11
C TRP A 121 21.47 14.64 0.90
N GLN A 122 22.76 14.32 1.03
CA GLN A 122 23.23 13.33 2.00
C GLN A 122 22.91 13.73 3.44
N ALA A 123 23.13 15.01 3.78
CA ALA A 123 22.90 15.52 5.13
C ALA A 123 21.41 15.54 5.49
N LEU A 124 20.55 15.96 4.56
CA LEU A 124 19.10 15.98 4.73
C LEU A 124 18.51 14.57 4.87
N ALA A 125 18.97 13.62 4.04
CA ALA A 125 18.55 12.22 4.13
C ALA A 125 18.88 11.58 5.49
N GLN A 126 19.95 12.03 6.16
CA GLN A 126 20.35 11.56 7.49
C GLN A 126 19.80 12.41 8.64
N CYS A 127 19.19 13.57 8.35
CA CYS A 127 18.69 14.48 9.39
C CYS A 127 17.53 13.86 10.17
N GLY A 128 16.52 13.32 9.49
CA GLY A 128 15.45 12.54 10.11
C GLY A 128 14.48 13.30 11.01
N THR A 129 14.49 14.64 11.02
CA THR A 129 13.47 15.46 11.69
C THR A 129 12.34 15.84 10.74
N PRO A 130 11.13 16.15 11.25
CA PRO A 130 10.03 16.62 10.42
C PRO A 130 10.41 17.84 9.56
N GLU A 131 11.13 18.81 10.11
CA GLU A 131 11.55 20.00 9.37
C GLU A 131 12.49 19.67 8.21
N CYS A 132 13.41 18.71 8.41
CA CYS A 132 14.28 18.25 7.34
C CYS A 132 13.50 17.53 6.24
N THR A 133 12.49 16.73 6.60
CA THR A 133 11.58 16.14 5.62
C THR A 133 10.80 17.22 4.85
N SER A 134 10.26 18.23 5.53
CA SER A 134 9.57 19.36 4.89
C SER A 134 10.50 20.12 3.94
N ALA A 135 11.73 20.42 4.35
CA ALA A 135 12.71 21.11 3.52
C ALA A 135 13.08 20.29 2.26
N ILE A 136 13.26 18.98 2.41
CA ILE A 136 13.46 18.08 1.26
C ILE A 136 12.28 18.16 0.28
N LEU A 137 11.06 18.03 0.79
CA LEU A 137 9.86 18.01 -0.06
C LEU A 137 9.67 19.38 -0.75
N GLN A 138 10.02 20.49 -0.09
CA GLN A 138 10.02 21.83 -0.68
C GLN A 138 11.00 21.93 -1.85
N VAL A 139 12.24 21.43 -1.68
CA VAL A 139 13.23 21.40 -2.77
C VAL A 139 12.70 20.60 -3.97
N ILE A 140 12.12 19.42 -3.72
CA ILE A 140 11.60 18.55 -4.79
C ILE A 140 10.46 19.21 -5.57
N ARG A 141 9.61 20.02 -4.93
CA ARG A 141 8.55 20.78 -5.63
C ARG A 141 9.11 21.74 -6.68
N THR A 142 10.31 22.27 -6.46
CA THR A 142 10.96 23.24 -7.36
C THR A 142 11.86 22.60 -8.41
N MET A 143 12.09 21.28 -8.33
CA MET A 143 12.88 20.56 -9.33
C MET A 143 12.12 20.40 -10.65
N ASP A 144 12.86 20.20 -11.73
CA ASP A 144 12.29 19.89 -13.05
C ASP A 144 11.35 18.67 -12.95
N SER A 145 10.18 18.78 -13.57
CA SER A 145 9.14 17.74 -13.58
C SER A 145 9.59 16.45 -14.26
N ASN A 146 10.69 16.47 -15.01
CA ASN A 146 11.30 15.30 -15.64
C ASN A 146 12.32 14.55 -14.76
N ALA A 147 12.71 15.09 -13.59
CA ALA A 147 13.72 14.48 -12.73
C ALA A 147 13.17 13.28 -11.93
N VAL A 148 13.44 12.05 -12.36
CA VAL A 148 12.91 10.81 -11.75
C VAL A 148 13.50 10.54 -10.37
N GLU A 149 14.68 11.07 -10.07
CA GLU A 149 15.37 10.89 -8.79
C GLU A 149 14.56 11.48 -7.63
N GLY A 150 13.95 12.65 -7.84
CA GLY A 150 13.09 13.29 -6.83
C GLY A 150 11.87 12.41 -6.51
N ASP A 151 11.26 11.82 -7.52
CA ASP A 151 10.10 10.93 -7.39
C ASP A 151 10.42 9.67 -6.59
N ALA A 152 11.56 9.04 -6.88
CA ALA A 152 12.05 7.88 -6.14
C ALA A 152 12.32 8.23 -4.67
N PHE A 153 12.88 9.41 -4.41
CA PHE A 153 13.13 9.88 -3.05
C PHE A 153 11.82 10.11 -2.26
N VAL A 154 10.83 10.78 -2.86
CA VAL A 154 9.50 10.98 -2.25
C VAL A 154 8.84 9.64 -1.94
N TYR A 155 8.91 8.68 -2.88
CA TYR A 155 8.39 7.33 -2.64
C TYR A 155 9.11 6.63 -1.48
N ALA A 156 10.44 6.71 -1.40
CA ALA A 156 11.22 6.14 -0.30
C ALA A 156 10.86 6.76 1.07
N LEU A 157 10.64 8.07 1.14
CA LEU A 157 10.16 8.73 2.36
C LEU A 157 8.81 8.19 2.83
N SER A 158 7.91 7.85 1.91
CA SER A 158 6.60 7.25 2.27
C SER A 158 6.72 5.86 2.91
N LEU A 159 7.87 5.19 2.77
CA LEU A 159 8.12 3.89 3.38
C LEU A 159 8.45 3.99 4.87
N GLN A 160 8.85 5.17 5.36
CA GLN A 160 9.05 5.42 6.78
C GLN A 160 7.76 5.18 7.58
N SER A 161 7.90 4.75 8.84
CA SER A 161 6.78 4.53 9.74
C SER A 161 6.27 5.86 10.32
N SER A 162 5.05 5.79 10.88
CA SER A 162 4.45 6.82 11.74
C SER A 162 4.51 8.25 11.18
N PRO A 163 3.82 8.55 10.06
CA PRO A 163 3.62 9.92 9.59
C PRO A 163 2.93 10.81 10.62
N ASP A 164 3.38 12.07 10.67
CA ASP A 164 2.72 13.15 11.39
C ASP A 164 1.88 13.99 10.42
N SER A 165 1.09 14.91 10.96
CA SER A 165 0.25 15.81 10.15
C SER A 165 1.06 16.63 9.15
N HIS A 166 2.26 17.10 9.52
CA HIS A 166 3.12 17.88 8.64
C HIS A 166 3.54 17.09 7.40
N ARG A 167 3.96 15.83 7.58
CA ARG A 167 4.33 14.94 6.48
C ARG A 167 3.15 14.65 5.54
N VAL A 168 1.92 14.55 6.04
CA VAL A 168 0.73 14.40 5.16
C VAL A 168 0.51 15.66 4.34
N ARG A 169 0.53 16.86 4.95
CA ARG A 169 0.38 18.13 4.23
C ARG A 169 1.46 18.32 3.18
N ASP A 170 2.71 17.99 3.54
CA ASP A 170 3.81 18.18 2.62
C ASP A 170 3.75 17.23 1.43
N MET A 171 3.43 15.96 1.67
CA MET A 171 3.21 14.98 0.60
C MET A 171 2.04 15.38 -0.30
N LEU A 172 0.95 15.88 0.27
CA LEU A 172 -0.20 16.38 -0.49
C LEU A 172 0.23 17.55 -1.39
N SER A 173 0.95 18.52 -0.83
CA SER A 173 1.38 19.67 -1.61
C SER A 173 2.41 19.28 -2.69
N VAL A 174 3.28 18.30 -2.46
CA VAL A 174 4.12 17.75 -3.56
C VAL A 174 3.25 17.11 -4.66
N ALA A 175 2.27 16.30 -4.29
CA ALA A 175 1.36 15.64 -5.24
C ALA A 175 0.50 16.63 -6.04
N GLN A 176 0.09 17.75 -5.44
CA GLN A 176 -0.64 18.82 -6.13
C GLN A 176 0.18 19.50 -7.23
N HIS A 177 1.51 19.59 -7.06
CA HIS A 177 2.40 20.19 -8.07
C HIS A 177 2.91 19.16 -9.09
N ARG A 178 3.10 17.90 -8.67
CA ARG A 178 3.70 16.84 -9.49
C ARG A 178 3.00 15.50 -9.26
N GLN A 179 2.14 15.12 -10.20
CA GLN A 179 1.24 13.97 -10.09
C GLN A 179 1.84 12.69 -10.68
N SER A 180 3.16 12.51 -10.59
CA SER A 180 3.79 11.28 -11.08
C SER A 180 3.31 10.07 -10.28
N LYS A 181 3.34 8.89 -10.90
CA LYS A 181 2.92 7.63 -10.26
C LYS A 181 3.59 7.44 -8.89
N ALA A 182 4.90 7.65 -8.81
CA ALA A 182 5.65 7.49 -7.57
C ALA A 182 5.18 8.45 -6.46
N ILE A 183 4.98 9.74 -6.77
CA ILE A 183 4.51 10.74 -5.80
C ILE A 183 3.08 10.44 -5.36
N MET A 184 2.20 10.07 -6.29
CA MET A 184 0.81 9.73 -5.98
C MET A 184 0.72 8.53 -5.02
N TYR A 185 1.50 7.48 -5.26
CA TYR A 185 1.60 6.35 -4.32
C TYR A 185 2.31 6.72 -3.01
N ALA A 186 3.24 7.67 -3.03
CA ALA A 186 3.90 8.15 -1.82
C ALA A 186 2.91 8.85 -0.88
N LEU A 187 2.06 9.72 -1.43
CA LEU A 187 0.94 10.32 -0.69
C LEU A 187 0.03 9.23 -0.13
N ALA A 188 -0.34 8.26 -0.96
CA ALA A 188 -1.25 7.18 -0.56
C ALA A 188 -0.70 6.32 0.57
N ASN A 189 0.57 5.93 0.51
CA ASN A 189 1.25 5.16 1.54
C ASN A 189 1.40 5.95 2.84
N THR A 190 1.68 7.25 2.74
CA THR A 190 1.76 8.16 3.88
C THR A 190 0.41 8.24 4.59
N VAL A 191 -0.67 8.51 3.86
CA VAL A 191 -2.03 8.59 4.42
C VAL A 191 -2.49 7.24 4.98
N LYS A 192 -2.17 6.13 4.30
CA LYS A 192 -2.49 4.78 4.77
C LYS A 192 -1.90 4.48 6.15
N LYS A 193 -0.69 4.99 6.44
CA LYS A 193 0.02 4.82 7.72
C LYS A 193 -0.34 5.90 8.76
N PHE A 194 -1.04 6.95 8.34
CA PHE A 194 -1.45 8.03 9.22
C PHE A 194 -2.71 7.62 10.00
N HIS A 195 -2.56 7.32 11.29
CA HIS A 195 -3.63 6.84 12.15
C HIS A 195 -3.88 7.79 13.33
N PRO A 196 -4.49 8.97 13.10
CA PRO A 196 -4.77 9.95 14.15
C PRO A 196 -5.87 9.48 15.14
N GLY A 197 -6.65 8.45 14.80
CA GLY A 197 -7.79 7.98 15.61
C GLY A 197 -9.04 8.86 15.52
N HIS A 198 -8.96 10.01 14.85
CA HIS A 198 -10.06 10.95 14.63
C HIS A 198 -9.94 11.61 13.24
N PRO A 199 -11.01 12.19 12.68
CA PRO A 199 -10.93 12.98 11.45
C PRO A 199 -9.98 14.17 11.61
N THR A 200 -9.16 14.43 10.60
CA THR A 200 -8.16 15.50 10.59
C THR A 200 -8.31 16.38 9.35
N ALA A 201 -7.87 17.63 9.42
CA ALA A 201 -7.91 18.55 8.29
C ALA A 201 -7.07 18.02 7.11
N GLU A 202 -5.92 17.43 7.40
CA GLU A 202 -5.00 16.89 6.39
C GLU A 202 -5.64 15.79 5.56
N VAL A 203 -6.35 14.86 6.19
CA VAL A 203 -7.06 13.78 5.48
C VAL A 203 -8.25 14.35 4.70
N LYS A 204 -8.90 15.40 5.21
CA LYS A 204 -9.97 16.09 4.48
C LYS A 204 -9.42 16.74 3.20
N ASP A 205 -8.30 17.45 3.27
CA ASP A 205 -7.67 18.09 2.12
C ASP A 205 -7.23 17.05 1.06
N VAL A 206 -6.71 15.90 1.51
CA VAL A 206 -6.39 14.79 0.59
C VAL A 206 -7.66 14.25 -0.10
N LYS A 207 -8.77 14.10 0.64
CA LYS A 207 -10.04 13.65 0.04
C LYS A 207 -10.53 14.64 -1.01
N GLU A 208 -10.50 15.94 -0.72
CA GLU A 208 -10.89 16.99 -1.68
C GLU A 208 -10.01 16.97 -2.93
N PHE A 209 -8.70 16.77 -2.76
CA PHE A 209 -7.78 16.62 -3.89
C PHE A 209 -8.09 15.37 -4.74
N MET A 210 -8.31 14.21 -4.11
CA MET A 210 -8.69 12.99 -4.85
C MET A 210 -10.03 13.13 -5.57
N ASP A 211 -11.03 13.73 -4.92
CA ASP A 211 -12.35 13.98 -5.49
C ASP A 211 -12.25 14.88 -6.72
N THR A 212 -11.48 15.98 -6.62
CA THR A 212 -11.23 16.91 -7.72
C THR A 212 -10.57 16.22 -8.91
N MET A 213 -9.59 15.34 -8.67
CA MET A 213 -8.92 14.62 -9.75
C MET A 213 -9.80 13.57 -10.43
N LEU A 214 -10.77 12.99 -9.72
CA LEU A 214 -11.73 12.05 -10.30
C LEU A 214 -12.84 12.77 -11.08
N GLY A 215 -13.37 13.87 -10.54
CA GLY A 215 -14.47 14.62 -11.14
C GLY A 215 -15.67 13.72 -11.47
N ASP A 216 -16.15 13.81 -12.71
CA ASP A 216 -17.22 12.96 -13.26
C ASP A 216 -16.70 11.70 -13.96
N CYS A 217 -15.41 11.38 -13.80
CA CYS A 217 -14.71 10.28 -14.46
C CYS A 217 -14.45 10.45 -15.97
N SER A 218 -14.68 11.64 -16.54
CA SER A 218 -14.45 11.92 -17.98
C SER A 218 -13.04 12.45 -18.31
N GLY A 219 -12.18 12.61 -17.30
CA GLY A 219 -10.83 13.12 -17.45
C GLY A 219 -9.86 12.18 -18.17
N ASN A 220 -8.56 12.49 -18.11
CA ASN A 220 -7.52 11.65 -18.68
C ASN A 220 -7.55 10.24 -18.07
N GLU A 221 -7.66 9.21 -18.92
CA GLU A 221 -7.86 7.82 -18.48
C GLU A 221 -6.75 7.31 -17.55
N ASP A 222 -5.49 7.53 -17.90
CA ASP A 222 -4.34 7.06 -17.11
C ASP A 222 -4.30 7.72 -15.73
N MET A 223 -4.59 9.02 -15.66
CA MET A 223 -4.64 9.76 -14.40
C MET A 223 -5.84 9.38 -13.56
N THR A 224 -7.01 9.18 -14.15
CA THR A 224 -8.20 8.67 -13.47
C THR A 224 -7.93 7.29 -12.89
N PHE A 225 -7.37 6.37 -13.71
CA PHE A 225 -6.98 5.04 -13.26
C PHE A 225 -5.99 5.09 -12.11
N LEU A 226 -4.92 5.89 -12.22
CA LEU A 226 -3.94 6.08 -11.14
C LEU A 226 -4.61 6.59 -9.87
N THR A 227 -5.48 7.61 -9.98
CA THR A 227 -6.21 8.21 -8.86
C THR A 227 -7.06 7.19 -8.13
N LEU A 228 -7.82 6.36 -8.86
CA LEU A 228 -8.62 5.28 -8.27
C LEU A 228 -7.76 4.27 -7.51
N ARG A 229 -6.59 3.89 -8.08
CA ARG A 229 -5.66 2.96 -7.41
C ARG A 229 -5.09 3.53 -6.12
N VAL A 230 -4.73 4.82 -6.09
CA VAL A 230 -4.21 5.46 -4.87
C VAL A 230 -5.30 5.68 -3.82
N VAL A 231 -6.52 6.03 -4.23
CA VAL A 231 -7.68 6.06 -3.33
C VAL A 231 -7.91 4.69 -2.68
N GLY A 232 -7.81 3.61 -3.46
CA GLY A 232 -7.91 2.24 -2.94
C GLY A 232 -6.80 1.83 -1.98
N VAL A 233 -5.62 2.47 -2.02
CA VAL A 233 -4.55 2.29 -1.00
C VAL A 233 -4.92 3.03 0.30
N MET A 234 -5.56 4.20 0.19
CA MET A 234 -5.95 5.06 1.31
C MET A 234 -7.30 4.69 1.93
N GLY A 235 -8.01 3.67 1.44
CA GLY A 235 -9.42 3.39 1.75
C GLY A 235 -9.83 3.53 3.23
N LYS A 236 -8.99 3.08 4.18
CA LYS A 236 -9.28 3.19 5.63
C LYS A 236 -9.40 4.63 6.12
N ALA A 237 -8.63 5.55 5.54
CA ALA A 237 -8.70 7.00 5.81
C ALA A 237 -9.79 7.67 4.96
N MET A 238 -10.17 7.07 3.83
CA MET A 238 -11.12 7.58 2.86
C MET A 238 -12.59 7.25 3.19
N LYS A 239 -12.94 7.21 4.49
CA LYS A 239 -14.31 6.93 4.93
C LYS A 239 -15.32 7.88 4.28
N SER A 240 -16.45 7.33 3.83
CA SER A 240 -17.57 8.02 3.19
C SER A 240 -18.50 8.73 4.19
N THR A 241 -17.92 9.50 5.11
CA THR A 241 -18.66 10.26 6.13
C THR A 241 -18.34 11.75 6.02
N GLY A 242 -19.37 12.60 6.19
CA GLY A 242 -19.28 14.04 6.00
C GLY A 242 -19.27 14.44 4.51
N ASP A 243 -19.54 15.71 4.22
CA ASP A 243 -19.80 16.20 2.85
C ASP A 243 -18.71 15.82 1.84
N VAL A 244 -17.44 16.00 2.21
CA VAL A 244 -16.29 15.64 1.35
C VAL A 244 -16.21 14.13 1.10
N GLY A 245 -16.48 13.32 2.13
CA GLY A 245 -16.47 11.86 1.99
C GLY A 245 -17.60 11.37 1.09
N LEU A 246 -18.75 12.05 1.11
CA LEU A 246 -19.88 11.78 0.22
C LEU A 246 -19.59 12.23 -1.22
N GLY A 247 -18.91 13.36 -1.41
CA GLY A 247 -18.42 13.81 -2.72
C GLY A 247 -17.52 12.76 -3.37
N LEU A 248 -16.47 12.34 -2.67
CA LEU A 248 -15.56 11.30 -3.15
C LEU A 248 -16.28 9.98 -3.46
N LYS A 249 -17.21 9.55 -2.59
CA LYS A 249 -18.04 8.37 -2.84
C LYS A 249 -18.80 8.49 -4.16
N LYS A 250 -19.45 9.64 -4.40
CA LYS A 250 -20.19 9.89 -5.63
C LYS A 250 -19.28 9.82 -6.86
N SER A 251 -18.10 10.42 -6.80
CA SER A 251 -17.12 10.39 -7.90
C SER A 251 -16.64 8.96 -8.20
N LEU A 252 -16.39 8.15 -7.16
CA LEU A 252 -16.09 6.73 -7.32
C LEU A 252 -17.25 5.97 -7.98
N MET A 253 -18.49 6.20 -7.55
CA MET A 253 -19.66 5.56 -8.13
C MET A 253 -19.89 5.97 -9.59
N ASN A 254 -19.65 7.23 -9.96
CA ASN A 254 -19.69 7.68 -11.35
C ASN A 254 -18.69 6.91 -12.21
N CYS A 255 -17.48 6.65 -11.69
CA CYS A 255 -16.49 5.85 -12.40
C CYS A 255 -16.87 4.37 -12.58
N VAL A 256 -17.81 3.84 -11.78
CA VAL A 256 -18.33 2.47 -11.95
C VAL A 256 -19.35 2.38 -13.11
N GLN A 257 -20.04 3.48 -13.43
CA GLN A 257 -21.13 3.53 -14.40
C GLN A 257 -20.65 3.45 -15.87
N LYS A 258 -21.60 3.27 -16.79
CA LYS A 258 -21.33 3.17 -18.24
C LYS A 258 -20.85 4.53 -18.78
N GLY A 259 -19.63 4.59 -19.34
CA GLY A 259 -19.04 5.81 -19.90
C GLY A 259 -17.50 5.85 -19.82
N ALA A 260 -16.93 5.32 -18.74
CA ALA A 260 -15.48 5.15 -18.59
C ALA A 260 -14.98 3.85 -19.23
N SER A 261 -13.66 3.72 -19.43
CA SER A 261 -13.06 2.47 -19.91
C SER A 261 -13.21 1.33 -18.89
N LEU A 262 -13.07 0.08 -19.35
CA LEU A 262 -13.20 -1.10 -18.48
C LEU A 262 -12.16 -1.10 -17.34
N SER A 263 -10.93 -0.67 -17.62
CA SER A 263 -9.84 -0.56 -16.64
C SER A 263 -10.19 0.42 -15.52
N VAL A 264 -10.74 1.59 -15.87
CA VAL A 264 -11.22 2.61 -14.93
C VAL A 264 -12.39 2.10 -14.11
N GLN A 265 -13.39 1.48 -14.74
CA GLN A 265 -14.54 0.91 -14.02
C GLN A 265 -14.12 -0.14 -13.00
N LYS A 266 -13.19 -1.04 -13.35
CA LYS A 266 -12.63 -2.03 -12.42
C LYS A 266 -11.82 -1.39 -11.31
N ALA A 267 -10.98 -0.41 -11.63
CA ALA A 267 -10.21 0.33 -10.62
C ALA A 267 -11.12 1.05 -9.63
N ALA A 268 -12.27 1.57 -10.07
CA ALA A 268 -13.26 2.23 -9.23
C ALA A 268 -13.95 1.24 -8.28
N ILE A 269 -14.35 0.07 -8.76
CA ILE A 269 -14.85 -1.01 -7.89
C ILE A 269 -13.78 -1.36 -6.86
N GLN A 270 -12.53 -1.56 -7.29
CA GLN A 270 -11.42 -1.91 -6.41
C GLN A 270 -11.03 -0.81 -5.42
N ALA A 271 -11.35 0.47 -5.67
CA ALA A 271 -11.07 1.57 -4.75
C ALA A 271 -11.78 1.40 -3.41
N PHE A 272 -12.95 0.74 -3.39
CA PHE A 272 -13.70 0.43 -2.16
C PHE A 272 -13.07 -0.67 -1.30
N ARG A 273 -12.01 -1.35 -1.75
CA ARG A 273 -11.45 -2.53 -1.07
C ARG A 273 -11.07 -2.31 0.40
N LEU A 274 -10.68 -1.11 0.79
CA LEU A 274 -10.26 -0.78 2.16
C LEU A 274 -11.22 0.20 2.84
N MET A 275 -12.38 0.47 2.23
CA MET A 275 -13.42 1.36 2.75
C MET A 275 -14.53 0.54 3.42
N ASP A 276 -15.32 1.21 4.28
CA ASP A 276 -16.57 0.65 4.76
C ASP A 276 -17.62 0.77 3.64
N ILE A 277 -18.17 -0.35 3.17
CA ILE A 277 -19.18 -0.39 2.10
C ILE A 277 -20.57 -0.26 2.71
N ASP A 278 -21.24 0.86 2.43
CA ASP A 278 -22.62 1.08 2.83
C ASP A 278 -23.63 0.44 1.86
N GLN A 279 -24.92 0.54 2.21
CA GLN A 279 -26.00 -0.12 1.47
C GLN A 279 -26.12 0.37 0.02
N GLU A 280 -25.91 1.67 -0.24
CA GLU A 280 -26.03 2.26 -1.58
C GLU A 280 -24.92 1.72 -2.51
N VAL A 281 -23.67 1.69 -2.02
CA VAL A 281 -22.56 1.09 -2.79
C VAL A 281 -22.82 -0.40 -3.03
N ARG A 282 -23.30 -1.11 -2.01
CA ARG A 282 -23.61 -2.54 -2.09
C ARG A 282 -24.68 -2.83 -3.15
N GLU A 283 -25.76 -2.06 -3.18
CA GLU A 283 -26.84 -2.21 -4.15
C GLU A 283 -26.33 -1.95 -5.57
N SER A 284 -25.55 -0.89 -5.77
CA SER A 284 -25.00 -0.59 -7.09
C SER A 284 -23.99 -1.65 -7.57
N LEU A 285 -23.13 -2.18 -6.69
CA LEU A 285 -22.23 -3.28 -7.04
C LEU A 285 -23.01 -4.57 -7.35
N LEU A 286 -24.13 -4.80 -6.66
CA LEU A 286 -25.00 -5.92 -6.96
C LEU A 286 -25.64 -5.79 -8.35
N GLU A 287 -26.12 -4.60 -8.72
CA GLU A 287 -26.62 -4.32 -10.08
C GLU A 287 -25.53 -4.58 -11.13
N VAL A 288 -24.29 -4.15 -10.88
CA VAL A 288 -23.15 -4.42 -11.78
C VAL A 288 -22.92 -5.91 -11.96
N TYR A 289 -22.97 -6.69 -10.88
CA TYR A 289 -22.82 -8.15 -10.92
C TYR A 289 -23.98 -8.84 -11.67
N GLN A 290 -25.21 -8.36 -11.50
CA GLN A 290 -26.41 -8.98 -12.07
C GLN A 290 -26.64 -8.63 -13.55
N ASP A 291 -26.26 -7.44 -14.00
CA ASP A 291 -26.43 -7.00 -15.40
C ASP A 291 -25.57 -7.86 -16.36
N ALA A 292 -26.25 -8.61 -17.24
CA ALA A 292 -25.62 -9.49 -18.22
C ALA A 292 -24.88 -8.75 -19.33
N GLU A 293 -25.17 -7.46 -19.55
CA GLU A 293 -24.51 -6.61 -20.54
C GLU A 293 -23.14 -6.12 -20.06
N ASN A 294 -22.84 -6.25 -18.77
CA ASN A 294 -21.51 -5.89 -18.25
C ASN A 294 -20.45 -6.93 -18.63
N PRO A 295 -19.21 -6.52 -18.97
CA PRO A 295 -18.11 -7.43 -19.22
C PRO A 295 -17.81 -8.37 -18.04
N VAL A 296 -17.36 -9.60 -18.32
CA VAL A 296 -17.08 -10.64 -17.31
C VAL A 296 -16.17 -10.11 -16.21
N GLN A 297 -15.09 -9.42 -16.57
CA GLN A 297 -14.10 -8.87 -15.63
C GLN A 297 -14.74 -7.86 -14.65
N LYS A 298 -15.66 -7.01 -15.14
CA LYS A 298 -16.36 -6.02 -14.31
C LYS A 298 -17.30 -6.70 -13.32
N ARG A 299 -18.06 -7.69 -13.80
CA ARG A 299 -19.00 -8.48 -12.98
C ARG A 299 -18.27 -9.27 -11.89
N VAL A 300 -17.13 -9.89 -12.24
CA VAL A 300 -16.27 -10.61 -11.30
C VAL A 300 -15.65 -9.65 -10.27
N ALA A 301 -15.19 -8.46 -10.68
CA ALA A 301 -14.67 -7.46 -9.74
C ALA A 301 -15.73 -7.00 -8.73
N ALA A 302 -16.96 -6.76 -9.19
CA ALA A 302 -18.08 -6.40 -8.32
C ALA A 302 -18.43 -7.54 -7.34
N TYR A 303 -18.52 -8.78 -7.84
CA TYR A 303 -18.73 -9.97 -7.01
C TYR A 303 -17.66 -10.12 -5.91
N LEU A 304 -16.37 -10.02 -6.27
CA LEU A 304 -15.29 -10.14 -5.28
C LEU A 304 -15.36 -9.04 -4.22
N MET A 305 -15.79 -7.83 -4.59
CA MET A 305 -15.99 -6.72 -3.66
C MET A 305 -17.15 -6.98 -2.68
N LEU A 306 -18.28 -7.48 -3.20
CA LEU A 306 -19.46 -7.86 -2.42
C LEU A 306 -19.15 -8.99 -1.42
N MET A 307 -18.35 -9.98 -1.85
CA MET A 307 -18.00 -11.15 -1.03
C MET A 307 -16.96 -10.88 0.06
N LYS A 308 -16.46 -9.64 0.21
CA LYS A 308 -15.54 -9.30 1.31
C LYS A 308 -16.21 -9.33 2.68
N SER A 309 -17.50 -9.01 2.75
CA SER A 309 -18.29 -9.00 3.98
C SER A 309 -19.77 -9.23 3.64
N PRO A 310 -20.13 -10.45 3.18
CA PRO A 310 -21.49 -10.74 2.79
C PRO A 310 -22.39 -10.90 4.02
N ASP A 311 -23.61 -10.39 3.91
CA ASP A 311 -24.73 -10.76 4.79
C ASP A 311 -25.63 -11.79 4.09
N ASP A 312 -26.53 -12.41 4.85
CA ASP A 312 -27.39 -13.49 4.36
C ASP A 312 -28.26 -13.06 3.17
N ALA A 313 -28.74 -11.81 3.18
CA ALA A 313 -29.55 -11.26 2.10
C ALA A 313 -28.74 -11.10 0.81
N LEU A 314 -27.51 -10.58 0.90
CA LEU A 314 -26.60 -10.47 -0.23
C LEU A 314 -26.22 -11.84 -0.76
N LEU A 315 -25.90 -12.79 0.12
CA LEU A 315 -25.52 -14.15 -0.26
C LEU A 315 -26.65 -14.85 -1.01
N SER A 316 -27.89 -14.74 -0.53
CA SER A 316 -29.07 -15.28 -1.21
C SER A 316 -29.21 -14.70 -2.62
N LYS A 317 -29.04 -13.39 -2.80
CA LYS A 317 -29.09 -12.76 -4.14
C LYS A 317 -27.97 -13.26 -5.05
N VAL A 318 -26.74 -13.37 -4.54
CA VAL A 318 -25.59 -13.93 -5.29
C VAL A 318 -25.88 -15.35 -5.76
N ILE A 319 -26.42 -16.21 -4.88
CA ILE A 319 -26.78 -17.60 -5.19
C ILE A 319 -27.90 -17.67 -6.23
N THR A 320 -28.95 -16.85 -6.10
CA THR A 320 -30.03 -16.80 -7.08
C THR A 320 -29.48 -16.40 -8.45
N THR A 321 -28.65 -15.36 -8.52
CA THR A 321 -28.05 -14.94 -9.79
C THR A 321 -27.10 -16.01 -10.34
N LEU A 322 -26.41 -16.80 -9.50
CA LEU A 322 -25.58 -17.93 -9.96
C LEU A 322 -26.41 -19.01 -10.68
N ASN A 323 -27.63 -19.27 -10.20
CA ASN A 323 -28.54 -20.29 -10.73
C ASN A 323 -29.32 -19.85 -11.99
N ASP A 324 -29.39 -18.54 -12.25
CA ASP A 324 -29.97 -17.99 -13.48
C ASP A 324 -29.09 -18.28 -14.72
N LYS A 325 -29.61 -17.97 -15.92
CA LYS A 325 -28.86 -18.08 -17.20
C LYS A 325 -27.79 -17.00 -17.32
N GLN A 326 -26.78 -17.05 -16.46
CA GLN A 326 -25.61 -16.19 -16.53
C GLN A 326 -24.62 -16.61 -17.62
N ASN A 327 -23.72 -15.67 -17.93
CA ASN A 327 -22.52 -15.96 -18.72
C ASN A 327 -21.74 -17.13 -18.06
N PRO A 328 -21.38 -18.19 -18.80
CA PRO A 328 -20.68 -19.36 -18.27
C PRO A 328 -19.38 -19.02 -17.52
N GLN A 329 -18.66 -17.98 -17.95
CA GLN A 329 -17.43 -17.52 -17.31
C GLN A 329 -17.68 -16.99 -15.90
N VAL A 330 -18.66 -16.09 -15.74
CA VAL A 330 -19.03 -15.55 -14.42
C VAL A 330 -19.52 -16.66 -13.51
N ARG A 331 -20.36 -17.56 -14.04
CA ARG A 331 -20.88 -18.72 -13.29
C ARG A 331 -19.76 -19.63 -12.79
N SER A 332 -18.81 -19.98 -13.66
CA SER A 332 -17.65 -20.81 -13.29
C SER A 332 -16.78 -20.15 -12.22
N PHE A 333 -16.51 -18.85 -12.35
CA PHE A 333 -15.72 -18.10 -11.39
C PHE A 333 -16.40 -18.05 -10.02
N VAL A 334 -17.68 -17.68 -9.99
CA VAL A 334 -18.45 -17.57 -8.74
C VAL A 334 -18.53 -18.92 -8.04
N ALA A 335 -18.89 -19.99 -8.77
CA ALA A 335 -18.97 -21.33 -8.21
C ALA A 335 -17.64 -21.79 -7.60
N SER A 336 -16.50 -21.56 -8.28
CA SER A 336 -15.18 -21.96 -7.77
C SER A 336 -14.74 -21.16 -6.55
N HIS A 337 -15.05 -19.85 -6.52
CA HIS A 337 -14.79 -19.04 -5.33
C HIS A 337 -15.65 -19.48 -4.14
N LEU A 338 -16.94 -19.78 -4.35
CA LEU A 338 -17.81 -20.30 -3.30
C LEU A 338 -17.33 -21.67 -2.80
N ASP A 339 -16.88 -22.55 -3.69
CA ASP A 339 -16.33 -23.86 -3.30
C ASP A 339 -15.03 -23.72 -2.47
N ASN A 340 -14.16 -22.75 -2.80
CA ASN A 340 -12.99 -22.44 -1.97
C ASN A 340 -13.37 -21.89 -0.59
N ILE A 341 -14.46 -21.12 -0.49
CA ILE A 341 -15.00 -20.64 0.79
C ILE A 341 -15.56 -21.82 1.60
N ARG A 342 -16.29 -22.73 0.95
CA ARG A 342 -16.83 -23.95 1.58
C ARG A 342 -15.75 -24.77 2.26
N HIS A 343 -14.60 -24.95 1.60
CA HIS A 343 -13.45 -25.69 2.15
C HIS A 343 -12.52 -24.87 3.08
N SER A 344 -12.87 -23.63 3.40
CA SER A 344 -12.04 -22.77 4.27
C SER A 344 -12.22 -23.12 5.75
N ASP A 345 -11.12 -23.16 6.51
CA ASP A 345 -11.13 -23.32 7.97
C ASP A 345 -11.43 -22.02 8.74
N ASP A 346 -11.72 -20.92 8.04
CA ASP A 346 -12.05 -19.64 8.68
C ASP A 346 -13.37 -19.75 9.48
N PRO A 347 -13.38 -19.44 10.80
CA PRO A 347 -14.60 -19.45 11.59
C PRO A 347 -15.72 -18.57 11.01
N LYS A 348 -15.37 -17.46 10.34
CA LYS A 348 -16.35 -16.57 9.69
C LYS A 348 -17.07 -17.23 8.52
N THR A 349 -16.43 -18.18 7.84
CA THR A 349 -17.03 -18.89 6.70
C THR A 349 -17.92 -20.05 7.13
N GLN A 350 -17.84 -20.50 8.39
CA GLN A 350 -18.66 -21.59 8.90
C GLN A 350 -20.17 -21.26 8.88
N GLN A 351 -20.53 -20.00 9.16
CA GLN A 351 -21.93 -19.54 9.19
C GLN A 351 -22.58 -19.59 7.81
N ILE A 352 -21.81 -19.34 6.74
CA ILE A 352 -22.29 -19.29 5.36
C ILE A 352 -22.13 -20.62 4.60
N ARG A 353 -21.46 -21.62 5.20
CA ARG A 353 -21.13 -22.90 4.54
C ARG A 353 -22.36 -23.66 4.07
N GLN A 354 -23.41 -23.74 4.90
CA GLN A 354 -24.64 -24.46 4.55
C GLN A 354 -25.35 -23.84 3.34
N TYR A 355 -25.46 -22.51 3.30
CA TYR A 355 -26.04 -21.79 2.15
C TYR A 355 -25.25 -22.06 0.85
N ILE A 356 -23.92 -22.13 0.95
CA ILE A 356 -23.06 -22.44 -0.20
C ILE A 356 -23.23 -23.89 -0.65
N GLU A 357 -23.32 -24.84 0.29
CA GLU A 357 -23.53 -26.26 -0.03
C GLU A 357 -24.83 -26.48 -0.81
N GLU A 358 -25.93 -25.86 -0.37
CA GLU A 358 -27.22 -25.92 -1.07
C GLU A 358 -27.14 -25.31 -2.48
N ALA A 359 -26.47 -24.17 -2.63
CA ALA A 359 -26.29 -23.49 -3.91
C ALA A 359 -25.47 -24.30 -4.93
N LEU A 360 -24.49 -25.06 -4.45
CA LEU A 360 -23.56 -25.80 -5.29
C LEU A 360 -23.99 -27.23 -5.60
N GLN A 361 -25.12 -27.74 -5.08
CA GLN A 361 -25.57 -29.13 -5.29
C GLN A 361 -25.62 -29.55 -6.77
N ASN A 362 -25.94 -28.62 -7.67
CA ASN A 362 -26.03 -28.85 -9.12
C ASN A 362 -24.81 -28.30 -9.90
N HIS A 363 -23.77 -27.84 -9.22
CA HIS A 363 -22.58 -27.27 -9.81
C HIS A 363 -21.42 -28.25 -9.73
N GLN A 364 -21.03 -28.82 -10.87
CA GLN A 364 -19.82 -29.62 -10.97
C GLN A 364 -18.72 -28.80 -11.63
N HIS A 365 -17.57 -28.71 -10.97
CA HIS A 365 -16.37 -28.18 -11.60
C HIS A 365 -15.84 -29.20 -12.61
N PRO A 366 -15.47 -28.78 -13.84
CA PRO A 366 -14.78 -29.66 -14.76
C PRO A 366 -13.52 -30.23 -14.08
N ALA A 367 -13.32 -31.54 -14.16
CA ALA A 367 -12.19 -32.21 -13.52
C ALA A 367 -10.82 -31.72 -14.04
N ASN A 368 -10.78 -31.16 -15.25
CA ASN A 368 -9.59 -30.61 -15.84
C ASN A 368 -9.22 -29.26 -15.17
N PRO A 369 -7.98 -29.07 -14.66
CA PRO A 369 -7.49 -27.76 -14.23
C PRO A 369 -7.18 -26.82 -15.40
N PHE A 370 -6.95 -27.35 -16.61
CA PHE A 370 -6.63 -26.61 -17.84
C PHE A 370 -7.90 -26.29 -18.64
N THR A 371 -8.71 -25.40 -18.09
CA THR A 371 -9.96 -24.98 -18.74
C THR A 371 -9.87 -23.52 -19.14
N THR A 372 -10.47 -23.16 -20.27
CA THR A 372 -10.74 -21.76 -20.67
C THR A 372 -11.89 -21.14 -19.86
N MET A 373 -12.26 -21.75 -18.73
CA MET A 373 -13.30 -21.30 -17.84
C MET A 373 -12.67 -20.53 -16.68
N SER A 374 -13.25 -19.37 -16.39
CA SER A 374 -12.82 -18.50 -15.31
C SER A 374 -12.92 -19.22 -13.97
N ARG A 375 -11.90 -19.06 -13.13
CA ARG A 375 -11.78 -19.76 -11.85
C ARG A 375 -11.08 -18.93 -10.79
N ASN A 376 -11.51 -19.16 -9.56
CA ASN A 376 -10.76 -18.82 -8.36
C ASN A 376 -10.08 -20.09 -7.82
N TYR A 377 -8.80 -19.98 -7.51
CA TYR A 377 -7.96 -21.01 -6.92
C TYR A 377 -7.56 -20.58 -5.51
N LYS A 378 -7.54 -21.54 -4.58
CA LYS A 378 -7.03 -21.33 -3.22
C LYS A 378 -6.19 -22.52 -2.81
N MET A 379 -5.02 -22.25 -2.26
CA MET A 379 -4.13 -23.25 -1.68
C MET A 379 -3.68 -22.78 -0.30
N ASP A 380 -4.00 -23.56 0.72
CA ASP A 380 -3.54 -23.32 2.08
C ASP A 380 -2.29 -24.18 2.37
N THR A 381 -1.31 -23.59 3.06
CA THR A 381 -0.06 -24.24 3.48
C THR A 381 0.19 -23.98 4.96
N ALA A 382 1.12 -24.71 5.58
CA ALA A 382 1.50 -24.47 6.98
C ALA A 382 2.04 -23.05 7.24
N MET A 383 2.65 -22.43 6.22
CA MET A 383 3.28 -21.10 6.33
C MET A 383 2.40 -19.96 5.84
N GLY A 384 1.24 -20.23 5.23
CA GLY A 384 0.55 -19.21 4.46
C GLY A 384 -0.60 -19.72 3.60
N SER A 385 -1.16 -18.84 2.79
CA SER A 385 -2.14 -19.18 1.76
C SER A 385 -1.81 -18.48 0.45
N MET A 386 -2.12 -19.13 -0.66
CA MET A 386 -2.03 -18.57 -2.01
C MET A 386 -3.43 -18.55 -2.60
N LYS A 387 -3.81 -17.44 -3.25
CA LYS A 387 -5.07 -17.30 -3.97
C LYS A 387 -4.79 -16.87 -5.40
N GLY A 388 -5.48 -17.48 -6.36
CA GLY A 388 -5.37 -17.18 -7.77
C GLY A 388 -6.72 -16.83 -8.37
N ASN A 389 -6.84 -15.72 -9.10
CA ASN A 389 -7.98 -15.46 -9.97
C ASN A 389 -7.51 -15.58 -11.41
N MET A 390 -8.25 -16.33 -12.22
CA MET A 390 -8.04 -16.43 -13.65
C MET A 390 -9.37 -16.15 -14.34
N ILE A 391 -9.40 -15.09 -15.14
CA ILE A 391 -10.64 -14.60 -15.79
C ILE A 391 -10.46 -14.67 -17.29
N PHE A 392 -11.33 -15.44 -17.93
CA PHE A 392 -11.48 -15.56 -19.36
C PHE A 392 -12.74 -14.82 -19.81
N ASP A 393 -12.79 -14.46 -21.08
CA ASP A 393 -14.05 -14.16 -21.75
C ASP A 393 -14.45 -15.33 -22.67
N SER A 394 -15.48 -15.13 -23.48
CA SER A 394 -15.95 -16.16 -24.40
C SER A 394 -15.23 -16.16 -25.74
N THR A 395 -14.24 -15.28 -25.96
CA THR A 395 -13.62 -15.08 -27.28
C THR A 395 -12.21 -15.62 -27.38
N ASP A 396 -11.45 -15.60 -26.28
CA ASP A 396 -10.02 -15.93 -26.29
C ASP A 396 -9.74 -17.25 -25.55
N SER A 397 -8.70 -17.96 -26.00
CA SER A 397 -8.17 -19.15 -25.32
C SER A 397 -7.26 -18.80 -24.13
N LEU A 398 -6.77 -17.55 -24.08
CA LEU A 398 -5.94 -17.02 -23.01
C LEU A 398 -6.75 -16.19 -22.00
N PRO A 399 -6.38 -16.22 -20.70
CA PRO A 399 -7.06 -15.40 -19.71
C PRO A 399 -6.78 -13.92 -19.96
N LYS A 400 -7.83 -13.10 -19.85
CA LYS A 400 -7.75 -11.63 -19.91
C LYS A 400 -7.15 -11.04 -18.65
N GLU A 401 -7.35 -11.71 -17.51
CA GLU A 401 -6.82 -11.29 -16.22
C GLU A 401 -6.35 -12.49 -15.40
N VAL A 402 -5.18 -12.36 -14.80
CA VAL A 402 -4.61 -13.29 -13.82
C VAL A 402 -4.18 -12.49 -12.60
N LEU A 403 -4.65 -12.85 -11.42
CA LEU A 403 -4.24 -12.28 -10.14
C LEU A 403 -3.72 -13.37 -9.22
N LEU A 404 -2.55 -13.18 -8.63
CA LEU A 404 -1.97 -14.04 -7.61
C LEU A 404 -1.78 -13.25 -6.31
N GLU A 405 -2.38 -13.71 -5.22
CA GLU A 405 -2.24 -13.15 -3.89
C GLU A 405 -1.57 -14.16 -2.96
N THR A 406 -0.64 -13.70 -2.12
CA THR A 406 0.06 -14.53 -1.15
C THR A 406 0.00 -13.91 0.25
N THR A 407 -0.40 -14.73 1.23
CA THR A 407 -0.49 -14.33 2.64
C THR A 407 0.41 -15.23 3.46
N LEU A 408 1.29 -14.64 4.28
CA LEU A 408 2.15 -15.36 5.22
C LEU A 408 1.47 -15.44 6.59
N LYS A 409 1.48 -16.62 7.20
CA LYS A 409 1.07 -16.87 8.58
C LYS A 409 2.33 -17.07 9.44
N ALA A 410 2.73 -16.04 10.19
CA ALA A 410 3.91 -16.09 11.05
C ALA A 410 3.66 -15.37 12.37
N PHE A 411 4.16 -15.94 13.48
CA PHE A 411 4.04 -15.37 14.84
C PHE A 411 2.59 -15.12 15.31
N GLY A 412 1.61 -15.88 14.79
CA GLY A 412 0.20 -15.66 15.09
C GLY A 412 -0.45 -14.50 14.30
N TYR A 413 0.28 -13.90 13.36
CA TYR A 413 -0.22 -12.85 12.47
C TYR A 413 -0.33 -13.34 11.03
N ASN A 414 -1.33 -12.83 10.32
CA ASN A 414 -1.48 -12.98 8.87
C ASN A 414 -1.02 -11.68 8.21
N SER A 415 -0.09 -11.77 7.27
CA SER A 415 0.39 -10.60 6.51
C SER A 415 0.33 -10.86 5.02
N ASP A 416 -0.35 -9.98 4.29
CA ASP A 416 -0.33 -9.99 2.82
C ASP A 416 1.08 -9.61 2.36
N MET A 417 1.76 -10.53 1.66
CA MET A 417 3.15 -10.37 1.27
C MET A 417 3.28 -9.78 -0.13
N LEU A 418 2.61 -10.41 -1.10
CA LEU A 418 2.73 -10.08 -2.51
C LEU A 418 1.40 -10.33 -3.23
N GLU A 419 1.02 -9.36 -4.06
CA GLU A 419 -0.07 -9.44 -5.02
C GLU A 419 0.52 -9.13 -6.40
N VAL A 420 0.37 -10.04 -7.37
CA VAL A 420 0.81 -9.86 -8.76
C VAL A 420 -0.40 -10.03 -9.67
N GLY A 421 -0.71 -8.99 -10.44
CA GLY A 421 -1.81 -8.98 -11.41
C GLY A 421 -1.29 -8.74 -12.82
N ILE A 422 -1.78 -9.53 -13.77
CA ILE A 422 -1.57 -9.36 -15.22
C ILE A 422 -2.94 -9.18 -15.84
N GLU A 423 -3.11 -8.12 -16.61
CA GLU A 423 -4.31 -7.85 -17.39
C GLU A 423 -3.89 -7.48 -18.80
N GLY A 424 -4.60 -7.98 -19.81
CA GLY A 424 -4.50 -7.41 -21.14
C GLY A 424 -5.41 -8.04 -22.16
N ASN A 425 -5.52 -7.35 -23.29
CA ASN A 425 -6.39 -7.68 -24.40
C ASN A 425 -5.55 -7.95 -25.65
N GLY A 426 -5.96 -8.92 -26.46
CA GLY A 426 -5.28 -9.24 -27.73
C GLY A 426 -3.89 -9.86 -27.55
N PHE A 427 -3.60 -10.46 -26.39
CA PHE A 427 -2.37 -11.21 -26.17
C PHE A 427 -2.29 -12.42 -27.11
N GLU A 428 -3.41 -13.11 -27.36
CA GLU A 428 -3.46 -14.28 -28.22
C GLU A 428 -3.00 -13.96 -29.65
N ALA A 429 -3.57 -12.93 -30.29
CA ALA A 429 -3.14 -12.53 -31.64
C ALA A 429 -1.65 -12.13 -31.72
N ARG A 430 -1.10 -11.51 -30.66
CA ARG A 430 0.32 -11.14 -30.61
C ARG A 430 1.21 -12.35 -30.36
N LEU A 431 0.80 -13.27 -29.50
CA LEU A 431 1.51 -14.52 -29.25
C LEU A 431 1.46 -15.41 -30.48
N GLU A 432 0.33 -15.47 -31.19
CA GLU A 432 0.20 -16.20 -32.46
C GLU A 432 1.11 -15.61 -33.54
N ALA A 433 1.13 -14.28 -33.70
CA ALA A 433 2.03 -13.61 -34.64
C ALA A 433 3.52 -13.79 -34.30
N LEU A 434 3.86 -14.01 -33.03
CA LEU A 434 5.24 -14.21 -32.59
C LEU A 434 5.64 -15.68 -32.52
N PHE A 435 4.77 -16.58 -32.10
CA PHE A 435 5.11 -17.94 -31.69
C PHE A 435 4.15 -19.00 -32.24
N GLY A 436 3.06 -18.61 -32.90
CA GLY A 436 2.20 -19.53 -33.62
C GLY A 436 2.94 -20.21 -34.77
N GLU A 437 2.31 -21.18 -35.43
CA GLU A 437 2.95 -22.00 -36.47
C GLU A 437 3.54 -21.16 -37.61
N GLN A 438 2.92 -20.02 -37.91
CA GLN A 438 3.36 -19.05 -38.93
C GLN A 438 3.96 -17.76 -38.30
N GLY A 439 4.30 -17.82 -37.01
CA GLY A 439 4.81 -16.68 -36.25
C GLY A 439 6.28 -16.34 -36.56
N PHE A 440 6.78 -15.26 -35.98
CA PHE A 440 8.16 -14.81 -36.16
C PHE A 440 9.22 -15.71 -35.49
N PHE A 441 8.83 -16.44 -34.44
CA PHE A 441 9.66 -17.26 -33.55
C PHE A 441 8.98 -18.61 -33.18
N PRO A 442 8.50 -19.41 -34.14
CA PRO A 442 7.64 -20.58 -33.89
C PRO A 442 8.27 -21.61 -32.94
N ASP A 443 9.59 -21.83 -33.03
CA ASP A 443 10.28 -22.82 -32.19
C ASP A 443 10.69 -22.31 -30.79
N SER A 444 10.49 -21.03 -30.47
CA SER A 444 11.13 -20.44 -29.29
C SER A 444 10.48 -20.87 -27.98
N VAL A 445 9.15 -21.03 -27.98
CA VAL A 445 8.39 -21.47 -26.80
C VAL A 445 8.73 -22.93 -26.48
N SER A 446 8.73 -23.81 -27.48
CA SER A 446 9.09 -25.23 -27.30
C SER A 446 10.54 -25.37 -26.80
N LYS A 447 11.50 -24.65 -27.37
CA LYS A 447 12.90 -24.64 -26.90
C LYS A 447 13.04 -24.11 -25.47
N ALA A 448 12.31 -23.04 -25.11
CA ALA A 448 12.32 -22.49 -23.76
C ALA A 448 11.70 -23.45 -22.73
N MET A 449 10.60 -24.12 -23.08
CA MET A 449 9.94 -25.13 -22.24
C MET A 449 10.83 -26.36 -22.06
N TYR A 450 11.46 -26.85 -23.13
CA TYR A 450 12.46 -27.92 -23.05
C TYR A 450 13.62 -27.54 -22.13
N TRP A 451 14.17 -26.34 -22.30
CA TRP A 451 15.26 -25.82 -21.46
C TRP A 451 14.85 -25.70 -19.99
N ALA A 452 13.66 -25.15 -19.71
CA ALA A 452 13.13 -24.98 -18.36
C ALA A 452 12.88 -26.34 -17.69
N GLY A 453 12.25 -27.29 -18.40
CA GLY A 453 12.00 -28.64 -17.89
C GLY A 453 13.26 -29.43 -17.54
N HIS A 454 14.39 -29.15 -18.21
CA HIS A 454 15.68 -29.78 -17.90
C HIS A 454 16.41 -29.15 -16.70
N LYS A 455 15.98 -27.96 -16.26
CA LYS A 455 16.59 -27.22 -15.14
C LYS A 455 15.78 -27.32 -13.84
N MET A 456 14.60 -27.93 -13.88
CA MET A 456 13.70 -28.02 -12.73
C MET A 456 13.86 -29.33 -11.94
N PRO A 457 13.61 -29.33 -10.62
CA PRO A 457 13.60 -30.54 -9.80
C PRO A 457 12.58 -31.57 -10.32
N ASP A 458 12.87 -32.87 -10.17
CA ASP A 458 12.08 -33.97 -10.75
C ASP A 458 10.58 -33.93 -10.38
N SER A 459 10.25 -33.44 -9.18
CA SER A 459 8.87 -33.26 -8.73
C SER A 459 8.10 -32.20 -9.52
N VAL A 460 8.78 -31.15 -10.00
CA VAL A 460 8.19 -30.11 -10.84
C VAL A 460 8.17 -30.57 -12.31
N LYS A 461 9.16 -31.37 -12.71
CA LYS A 461 9.24 -31.97 -14.04
C LYS A 461 8.05 -32.92 -14.31
N GLN A 462 7.68 -33.77 -13.35
CA GLN A 462 6.48 -34.62 -13.45
C GLN A 462 5.17 -33.82 -13.59
N VAL A 463 5.10 -32.63 -12.98
CA VAL A 463 3.94 -31.75 -13.15
C VAL A 463 3.96 -31.14 -14.57
N LEU A 464 5.10 -30.65 -15.03
CA LEU A 464 5.29 -30.09 -16.38
C LEU A 464 5.06 -31.11 -17.51
N GLU A 465 5.45 -32.36 -17.33
CA GLU A 465 5.20 -33.44 -18.30
C GLU A 465 3.70 -33.69 -18.52
N ASN A 466 2.84 -33.34 -17.54
CA ASN A 466 1.38 -33.33 -17.72
C ASN A 466 0.85 -32.03 -18.35
N TRP A 467 1.66 -30.97 -18.46
CA TRP A 467 1.30 -29.66 -19.03
C TRP A 467 1.67 -29.51 -20.52
N ILE A 468 2.65 -30.28 -21.00
CA ILE A 468 3.18 -30.21 -22.38
C ILE A 468 2.25 -30.86 -23.44
N PRO A 469 1.58 -32.00 -23.19
CA PRO A 469 0.79 -32.68 -24.22
C PRO A 469 -0.32 -31.84 -24.90
N PRO A 470 -1.03 -30.93 -24.21
CA PRO A 470 -2.06 -30.09 -24.83
C PRO A 470 -1.53 -28.91 -25.67
N LEU A 471 -0.21 -28.73 -25.76
CA LEU A 471 0.43 -27.64 -26.52
C LEU A 471 1.09 -28.14 -27.82
N GLU A 472 1.02 -29.45 -28.09
CA GLU A 472 1.53 -30.09 -29.31
C GLU A 472 0.40 -30.44 -30.31
N GLU A 473 -0.86 -30.17 -29.98
CA GLU A 473 -2.02 -30.15 -30.89
C GLU A 473 -2.46 -28.72 -31.15
#